data_AF-A0A9W4X0U9-F1
#
_entry.id   AF-A0A9W4X0U9-F1
#
_cell.length_a   1.000
_cell.length_b   1.000
_cell.length_c   1.000
_cell.angle_alpha   90.00
_cell.angle_beta   90.00
_cell.angle_gamma   90.00
#
_symmetry.space_group_name_H-M   'P 1'
#
loop_
_entity.id
_entity.type
_entity.pdbx_description
1 polymer ?
#
loop_
_entity_poly.entity_id
_entity_poly.type
_entity_poly.pdbx_seq_one_letter_code
_entity_poly.pdbx_strand_id
1 'polypeptide(L)'
;MLESNYPRTNRPLPKNATSLEKSKYFLCKKVLVYKQENNLSVEKLAKQINLTVPEVEDILFARIDNFTLDRLVVYANNLFPFHLTIHEENFTPPRKTSNVSF
;
A
#
# COMPACT_ATOMS: atom_id res chain seq x y z
N MET A 1 -25.11 -5.75 -13.80
CA MET A 1 -23.97 -5.91 -12.89
C MET A 1 -22.72 -5.89 -13.75
N LEU A 2 -21.90 -4.84 -13.66
CA LEU A 2 -20.63 -4.81 -14.40
C LEU A 2 -19.68 -5.75 -13.67
N GLU A 3 -19.46 -6.91 -14.27
CA GLU A 3 -18.44 -7.87 -13.87
C GLU A 3 -17.09 -7.25 -14.21
N SER A 4 -16.62 -6.40 -13.30
CA SER A 4 -15.35 -5.71 -13.45
C SER A 4 -14.26 -6.77 -13.35
N ASN A 5 -13.50 -6.93 -14.44
CA ASN A 5 -12.32 -7.79 -14.57
C ASN A 5 -11.14 -7.26 -13.73
N TYR A 6 -11.41 -6.82 -12.50
CA TYR A 6 -10.40 -6.43 -11.54
C TYR A 6 -10.07 -7.65 -10.69
N PRO A 7 -8.88 -8.25 -10.85
CA PRO A 7 -8.51 -9.44 -10.09
C PRO A 7 -8.48 -9.08 -8.60
N ARG A 8 -9.41 -9.65 -7.83
CA ARG A 8 -9.48 -9.54 -6.36
C ARG A 8 -8.38 -10.37 -5.68
N THR A 9 -7.14 -10.12 -6.08
CA THR A 9 -5.96 -10.82 -5.61
C THR A 9 -5.08 -9.84 -4.85
N ASN A 10 -4.62 -10.25 -3.68
CA ASN A 10 -3.63 -9.48 -2.93
C ASN A 10 -2.35 -9.35 -3.76
N ARG A 11 -1.83 -8.14 -3.88
CA ARG A 11 -0.54 -7.90 -4.54
C ARG A 11 0.59 -8.10 -3.51
N PRO A 12 1.41 -9.15 -3.62
CA PRO A 12 2.52 -9.34 -2.71
C PRO A 12 3.57 -8.25 -2.92
N LEU A 13 4.23 -7.85 -1.84
CA LEU A 13 5.35 -6.92 -1.89
C LEU A 13 6.61 -7.66 -2.41
N PRO A 14 7.35 -7.11 -3.39
CA PRO A 14 8.57 -7.76 -3.89
C PRO A 14 9.67 -7.80 -2.81
N LYS A 15 10.56 -8.79 -2.88
CA LYS A 15 11.62 -8.98 -1.87
C LYS A 15 12.57 -7.79 -1.73
N ASN A 16 12.79 -7.07 -2.83
CA ASN A 16 13.62 -5.88 -2.92
C ASN A 16 12.81 -4.57 -2.84
N ALA A 17 11.60 -4.60 -2.27
CA ALA A 17 10.78 -3.41 -2.12
C ALA A 17 11.49 -2.33 -1.30
N THR A 18 11.37 -1.11 -1.79
CA THR A 18 11.89 0.10 -1.15
C THR A 18 11.22 0.33 0.21
N SER A 19 11.86 1.11 1.09
CA SER A 19 11.24 1.59 2.33
C SER A 19 9.91 2.29 2.10
N LEU A 20 9.79 3.08 1.03
CA LEU A 20 8.54 3.75 0.66
C LEU A 20 7.43 2.73 0.33
N GLU A 21 7.72 1.73 -0.49
CA GLU A 21 6.76 0.68 -0.85
C GLU A 21 6.35 -0.13 0.37
N LYS A 22 7.30 -0.46 1.26
CA LYS A 22 7.03 -1.13 2.54
C LYS A 22 6.08 -0.32 3.42
N SER A 23 6.28 1.00 3.52
CA SER A 23 5.41 1.90 4.29
C SER A 23 4.00 1.97 3.71
N LYS A 24 3.85 2.11 2.38
CA LYS A 24 2.52 2.08 1.73
C LYS A 24 1.82 0.74 1.98
N TYR A 25 2.54 -0.36 1.81
CA TYR A 25 2.02 -1.71 2.01
C TYR A 25 1.57 -1.96 3.45
N PHE A 26 2.33 -1.45 4.42
CA PHE A 26 1.97 -1.49 5.84
C PHE A 26 0.62 -0.81 6.10
N LEU A 27 0.41 0.40 5.57
CA LEU A 27 -0.85 1.13 5.72
C LEU A 27 -2.03 0.39 5.09
N CYS A 28 -1.88 -0.12 3.85
CA CYS A 28 -2.89 -0.95 3.19
C CYS A 28 -3.30 -2.16 4.06
N LYS A 29 -2.33 -2.88 4.63
CA LYS A 29 -2.62 -4.01 5.53
C LYS A 29 -3.34 -3.57 6.80
N LYS A 30 -2.98 -2.43 7.38
CA LYS A 30 -3.66 -1.91 8.58
C LYS A 30 -5.11 -1.54 8.30
N VAL A 31 -5.41 -0.96 7.13
CA VAL A 31 -6.80 -0.71 6.69
C VAL A 31 -7.58 -2.02 6.51
N LEU A 32 -6.96 -3.05 5.93
CA LEU A 32 -7.58 -4.37 5.79
C LEU A 32 -7.90 -4.99 7.16
N VAL A 33 -6.95 -4.97 8.10
CA VAL A 33 -7.15 -5.48 9.47
C VAL A 33 -8.27 -4.71 10.16
N TYR A 34 -8.27 -3.38 10.09
CA TYR A 34 -9.33 -2.54 10.67
C TYR A 34 -10.72 -2.93 10.14
N LYS A 35 -10.84 -3.11 8.82
CA LYS A 35 -12.10 -3.57 8.19
C LYS A 35 -12.56 -4.90 8.77
N GLN A 36 -11.63 -5.86 8.93
CA GLN A 36 -11.92 -7.20 9.42
C GLN A 36 -12.34 -7.20 10.90
N GLU A 37 -11.57 -6.51 11.76
CA GLU A 37 -11.86 -6.41 13.19
C GLU A 37 -13.20 -5.71 13.47
N ASN A 38 -13.58 -4.74 12.65
CA ASN A 38 -14.84 -4.01 12.79
C ASN A 38 -15.99 -4.59 11.95
N ASN A 39 -15.78 -5.71 11.26
CA ASN A 39 -16.77 -6.35 10.37
C ASN A 39 -17.41 -5.37 9.36
N LEU A 40 -16.62 -4.44 8.82
CA LEU A 40 -17.11 -3.42 7.90
C LEU A 40 -17.29 -4.00 6.49
N SER A 41 -18.37 -3.60 5.84
CA SER A 41 -18.53 -3.77 4.40
C SER A 41 -17.61 -2.79 3.66
N VAL A 42 -17.28 -3.09 2.40
CA VAL A 42 -16.40 -2.23 1.59
C VAL A 42 -17.04 -0.85 1.38
N GLU A 43 -18.36 -0.79 1.22
CA GLU A 43 -19.13 0.44 1.05
C GLU A 43 -19.13 1.31 2.30
N LYS A 44 -19.20 0.70 3.50
CA LYS A 44 -19.10 1.46 4.76
C LYS A 44 -17.71 2.05 4.93
N LEU A 45 -16.68 1.25 4.65
CA LEU A 45 -15.29 1.72 4.69
C LEU A 45 -15.06 2.87 3.70
N ALA A 46 -15.53 2.72 2.46
CA ALA A 46 -15.47 3.73 1.41
C ALA A 46 -16.08 5.07 1.84
N LYS A 47 -17.23 5.03 2.51
CA LYS A 47 -17.84 6.24 3.08
C LYS A 47 -17.00 6.87 4.19
N GLN A 48 -16.38 6.07 5.07
CA GLN A 48 -15.58 6.59 6.19
C GLN A 48 -14.32 7.34 5.73
N ILE A 49 -13.67 6.88 4.67
CA ILE A 49 -12.45 7.53 4.13
C ILE A 49 -12.70 8.35 2.86
N ASN A 50 -13.96 8.59 2.51
CA ASN A 50 -14.39 9.36 1.35
C ASN A 50 -13.75 8.91 0.02
N LEU A 51 -13.79 7.59 -0.23
CA LEU A 51 -13.34 6.97 -1.48
C LEU A 51 -14.47 6.21 -2.16
N THR A 52 -14.27 5.86 -3.42
CA THR A 52 -15.13 4.92 -4.13
C THR A 52 -14.84 3.47 -3.73
N VAL A 53 -15.80 2.57 -3.95
CA VAL A 53 -15.62 1.13 -3.67
C VAL A 53 -14.39 0.55 -4.41
N PRO A 54 -14.16 0.84 -5.71
CA PRO A 54 -12.95 0.36 -6.40
C PRO A 54 -11.64 0.86 -5.79
N GLU A 55 -11.57 2.14 -5.38
CA GLU A 55 -10.38 2.67 -4.71
C GLU A 55 -10.13 1.99 -3.36
N VAL A 56 -11.19 1.70 -2.60
CA VAL A 56 -11.03 0.90 -1.37
C VAL A 56 -10.57 -0.51 -1.68
N GLU A 57 -11.11 -1.17 -2.71
CA GLU A 57 -10.61 -2.48 -3.13
C GLU A 57 -9.12 -2.42 -3.48
N ASP A 58 -8.65 -1.38 -4.18
CA ASP A 58 -7.21 -1.19 -4.45
C ASP A 58 -6.37 -1.15 -3.16
N ILE A 59 -6.85 -0.47 -2.12
CA ILE A 59 -6.19 -0.43 -0.80
C ILE A 59 -6.22 -1.81 -0.14
N LEU A 60 -7.38 -2.48 -0.13
CA LEU A 60 -7.56 -3.79 0.51
C LEU A 60 -6.71 -4.89 -0.15
N PHE A 61 -6.47 -4.78 -1.46
CA PHE A 61 -5.59 -5.67 -2.22
C PHE A 61 -4.13 -5.19 -2.30
N ALA A 62 -3.78 -4.14 -1.56
CA ALA A 62 -2.44 -3.56 -1.49
C ALA A 62 -1.83 -3.17 -2.86
N ARG A 63 -2.63 -2.58 -3.74
CA ARG A 63 -2.19 -2.01 -5.02
C ARG A 63 -1.52 -0.65 -4.80
N ILE A 64 -0.37 -0.67 -4.13
CA ILE A 64 0.35 0.50 -3.61
C ILE A 64 0.78 1.52 -4.68
N ASP A 65 0.87 1.12 -5.95
CA ASP A 65 1.21 2.01 -7.07
C ASP A 65 0.12 3.04 -7.35
N ASN A 66 -1.13 2.76 -6.96
CA ASN A 66 -2.28 3.65 -7.20
C ASN A 66 -2.34 4.81 -6.18
N PHE A 67 -1.51 4.78 -5.13
CA PHE A 67 -1.57 5.74 -4.04
C PHE A 67 -0.21 6.32 -3.69
N THR A 68 -0.19 7.60 -3.35
CA THR A 68 0.94 8.23 -2.67
C THR A 68 0.92 7.90 -1.18
N LEU A 69 2.06 8.03 -0.49
CA LEU A 69 2.14 7.73 0.94
C LEU A 69 1.30 8.72 1.76
N ASP A 70 1.32 10.00 1.41
CA ASP A 70 0.52 11.05 2.04
C ASP A 70 -0.98 10.76 1.99
N ARG A 71 -1.51 10.32 0.83
CA ARG A 71 -2.92 9.92 0.72
C ARG A 71 -3.26 8.75 1.64
N LEU A 72 -2.42 7.71 1.67
CA LEU A 72 -2.65 6.56 2.55
C LEU A 72 -2.61 6.95 4.04
N VAL A 73 -1.74 7.89 4.43
CA VAL A 73 -1.69 8.45 5.79
C VAL A 73 -2.99 9.17 6.13
N VAL A 74 -3.51 10.01 5.23
CA VAL A 74 -4.79 10.71 5.42
C VAL A 74 -5.92 9.70 5.60
N TYR A 75 -6.01 8.68 4.75
CA TYR A 75 -7.07 7.68 4.86
C TYR A 75 -6.95 6.85 6.14
N ALA A 76 -5.74 6.42 6.52
CA ALA A 76 -5.52 5.65 7.74
C ALA A 76 -5.83 6.46 9.01
N ASN A 77 -5.48 7.75 9.05
CA ASN A 77 -5.78 8.65 10.17
C ASN A 77 -7.27 8.80 10.46
N ASN A 78 -8.12 8.67 9.43
CA ASN A 78 -9.57 8.70 9.59
C ASN A 78 -10.16 7.42 10.19
N LEU A 79 -9.36 6.34 10.31
CA LEU A 79 -9.83 5.04 10.75
C LEU A 79 -9.24 4.61 12.09
N PHE A 80 -7.95 4.83 12.31
CA PHE A 80 -7.25 4.36 13.50
C PHE A 80 -5.97 5.16 13.78
N PRO A 81 -5.53 5.22 15.05
CA PRO A 81 -4.21 5.73 15.38
C PRO A 81 -3.13 4.74 14.89
N PHE A 82 -2.04 5.26 14.32
CA PHE A 82 -0.89 4.44 13.93
C PHE A 82 0.43 5.17 14.13
N HIS A 83 1.51 4.40 14.16
CA HIS A 83 2.87 4.88 14.07
C HIS A 83 3.50 4.35 12.77
N LEU A 84 4.23 5.19 12.06
CA LEU A 84 4.92 4.83 10.83
C LEU A 84 6.41 5.11 10.97
N THR A 85 7.22 4.06 10.87
CA THR A 85 8.68 4.16 10.87
C THR A 85 9.19 4.06 9.43
N ILE A 86 9.93 5.07 8.98
CA ILE A 86 10.58 5.07 7.66
C ILE A 86 12.07 4.84 7.89
N HIS A 87 12.57 3.71 7.38
CA HIS A 87 14.00 3.43 7.41
C HIS A 87 14.66 4.01 6.16
N GLU A 88 15.77 4.73 6.31
CA GLU A 88 16.59 5.10 5.16
C GLU A 88 17.11 3.83 4.47
N GLU A 89 17.02 3.80 3.15
CA GLU A 89 17.73 2.79 2.38
C GLU A 89 19.14 3.30 2.13
N ASN A 90 20.14 2.52 2.58
CA ASN A 90 21.52 2.79 2.21
C ASN A 90 21.63 2.65 0.69
N PHE A 91 21.83 3.76 0.00
CA PHE A 91 22.12 3.75 -1.43
C PHE A 91 23.41 2.95 -1.65
N THR A 92 23.29 1.78 -2.26
CA THR A 92 24.46 1.05 -2.75
C THR A 92 24.67 1.47 -4.21
N PRO A 93 25.72 2.26 -4.53
CA PRO A 93 25.99 2.63 -5.91
C PRO A 93 26.21 1.35 -6.73
N PRO A 94 25.78 1.33 -8.01
CA PRO A 94 26.07 0.21 -8.89
C PRO A 94 27.57 -0.04 -8.91
N ARG A 95 27.99 -1.30 -8.73
CA ARG A 95 29.41 -1.70 -8.83
C ARG A 95 29.93 -1.18 -10.16
N LYS A 96 30.91 -0.27 -10.13
CA LYS A 96 31.73 0.04 -11.30
C LYS A 96 32.34 -1.28 -11.77
N THR A 97 31.90 -1.79 -12.91
CA THR A 97 32.61 -2.88 -13.59
C THR A 97 33.91 -2.29 -14.09
N SER A 98 34.98 -2.46 -13.32
CA SER A 98 36.35 -2.19 -13.76
C SER A 98 36.74 -3.22 -14.83
N ASN A 99 36.21 -3.09 -16.04
CA ASN A 99 36.77 -3.76 -17.20
C ASN A 99 37.83 -2.84 -17.80
N VAL A 100 39.04 -2.87 -17.23
CA VAL A 100 40.23 -2.49 -17.99
C VAL A 100 41.38 -3.40 -17.57
N SER A 101 41.80 -4.24 -18.51
CA SER A 101 43.21 -4.55 -18.80
C SER A 101 43.26 -5.13 -20.21
N PHE A 102 43.77 -4.33 -21.16
CA PHE A 102 44.30 -4.80 -22.45
C PHE A 102 45.79 -5.07 -22.28
#